data_AF-A0A4V3KZV2-F1
#
_entry.id   AF-A0A4V3KZV2-F1
#
_cell.length_a   1.000
_cell.length_b   1.000
_cell.length_c   1.000
_cell.angle_alpha   90.00
_cell.angle_beta   90.00
_cell.angle_gamma   90.00
#
_symmetry.space_group_name_H-M   'P 1'
#
loop_
_entity.id
_entity.type
_entity.pdbx_description
1 polymer ?
#
loop_
_entity_poly.entity_id
_entity_poly.type
_entity_poly.pdbx_seq_one_letter_code
_entity_poly.pdbx_strand_id
1 'polypeptide(L)'
;MIGRPLQVRALAGATLGVIAALAFVPPLWSQTKGDSTSSADAFDTIARVMASPRCQNCHTLTDFPRQGDDRHRHMFHVKRGPADDGAAGLPCSTCHGRSNNAASGVPGANDECSSRPSPWVGTAFPNMSFANT
;
A
#
# COMPACT_ATOMS: atom_id res chain seq x y z
N MET A 1 3.76 -66.74 24.23
CA MET A 1 3.94 -65.56 23.35
C MET A 1 2.59 -64.89 23.12
N ILE A 2 2.04 -64.16 24.09
CA ILE A 2 0.77 -63.42 23.89
C ILE A 2 0.83 -62.15 24.75
N GLY A 3 0.89 -60.99 24.11
CA GLY A 3 0.82 -59.68 24.76
C GLY A 3 0.55 -58.60 23.72
N ARG A 4 -0.19 -57.56 24.15
CA ARG A 4 -0.45 -56.26 23.47
C ARG A 4 -1.76 -56.04 22.66
N PRO A 5 -2.96 -56.49 23.07
CA PRO A 5 -4.21 -55.99 22.46
C PRO A 5 -4.63 -54.59 22.98
N LEU A 6 -4.15 -54.18 24.16
CA LEU A 6 -4.55 -52.91 24.81
C LEU A 6 -3.90 -51.66 24.22
N GLN A 7 -2.77 -51.77 23.51
CA GLN A 7 -2.04 -50.60 23.01
C GLN A 7 -2.58 -50.06 21.67
N VAL A 8 -3.24 -50.90 20.86
CA VAL A 8 -3.76 -50.49 19.54
C VAL A 8 -5.02 -49.63 19.65
N ARG A 9 -5.87 -49.90 20.66
CA ARG A 9 -7.11 -49.12 20.89
C ARG A 9 -6.85 -47.70 21.40
N ALA A 10 -5.79 -47.51 22.20
CA ALA A 10 -5.40 -46.20 22.71
C ALA A 10 -4.88 -45.27 21.61
N LEU A 11 -4.15 -45.79 20.63
CA LEU A 11 -3.58 -45.01 19.52
C LEU A 11 -4.66 -44.56 18.51
N ALA A 12 -5.66 -45.39 18.20
CA ALA A 12 -6.75 -45.01 17.31
C ALA A 12 -7.68 -43.95 17.90
N GLY A 13 -7.92 -43.98 19.22
CA GLY A 13 -8.69 -42.93 19.90
C GLY A 13 -7.96 -41.58 19.94
N ALA A 14 -6.63 -41.59 20.07
CA ALA A 14 -5.81 -40.39 20.09
C ALA A 14 -5.73 -39.70 18.70
N THR A 15 -5.64 -40.45 17.61
CA THR A 15 -5.58 -39.86 16.25
C THR A 15 -6.91 -39.28 15.80
N LEU A 16 -8.04 -39.95 16.09
CA LEU A 16 -9.37 -39.39 15.83
C LEU A 16 -9.66 -38.13 16.66
N GLY A 17 -9.20 -38.08 17.92
CA GLY A 17 -9.32 -36.90 18.76
C GLY A 17 -8.56 -35.68 18.22
N VAL A 18 -7.35 -35.88 17.67
CA VAL A 18 -6.53 -34.80 17.09
C VAL A 18 -7.11 -34.30 15.77
N ILE A 19 -7.62 -35.18 14.90
CA ILE A 19 -8.26 -34.78 13.63
C ILE A 19 -9.54 -33.99 13.89
N ALA A 20 -10.37 -34.41 14.86
CA ALA A 20 -11.55 -33.67 15.27
C ALA A 20 -11.20 -32.29 15.85
N ALA A 21 -10.12 -32.19 16.63
CA ALA A 21 -9.65 -30.91 17.17
C ALA A 21 -9.19 -29.93 16.09
N LEU A 22 -8.54 -30.41 15.02
CA LEU A 22 -8.10 -29.58 13.89
C LEU A 22 -9.28 -29.08 13.02
N ALA A 23 -10.39 -29.81 12.96
CA ALA A 23 -11.59 -29.38 12.24
C ALA A 23 -12.33 -28.20 12.91
N PHE A 24 -12.09 -27.94 14.20
CA PHE A 24 -12.64 -26.82 14.95
C PHE A 24 -11.70 -25.61 15.06
N VAL A 25 -10.48 -25.68 14.51
CA VAL A 25 -9.59 -24.52 14.42
C VAL A 25 -10.10 -23.66 13.26
N PRO A 26 -10.67 -22.46 13.51
CA PRO A 26 -11.01 -21.56 12.42
C PRO A 26 -9.74 -21.27 11.61
N PRO A 27 -9.84 -21.13 10.26
CA PRO A 27 -8.66 -20.88 9.45
C PRO A 27 -7.96 -19.63 9.98
N LEU A 28 -6.63 -19.63 9.99
CA LEU A 28 -5.80 -18.52 10.47
C LEU A 28 -6.08 -17.19 9.73
N TRP A 29 -6.90 -17.22 8.69
CA TRP A 29 -7.32 -16.09 7.86
C TRP A 29 -8.84 -15.85 7.87
N SER A 30 -9.56 -16.33 8.89
CA SER A 30 -10.94 -15.88 9.10
C SER A 30 -10.93 -14.41 9.51
N GLN A 31 -10.97 -13.53 8.51
CA GLN A 31 -11.26 -12.12 8.72
C GLN A 31 -12.70 -12.01 9.21
N THR A 32 -12.88 -11.45 10.41
CA THR A 32 -14.21 -11.09 10.90
C THR A 32 -14.82 -10.06 9.94
N LYS A 33 -16.09 -10.25 9.61
CA LYS A 33 -16.84 -9.29 8.81
C LYS A 33 -16.98 -8.02 9.63
N GLY A 34 -16.13 -7.03 9.36
CA GLY A 34 -16.18 -5.71 9.97
C GLY A 34 -17.42 -4.94 9.54
N ASP A 35 -17.70 -3.83 10.23
CA ASP A 35 -18.75 -2.90 9.84
C ASP A 35 -18.41 -2.28 8.47
N SER A 36 -19.27 -2.53 7.47
CA SER A 36 -19.08 -2.04 6.11
C SER A 36 -19.17 -0.53 6.01
N THR A 37 -19.97 0.13 6.86
CA THR A 37 -20.11 1.59 6.88
C THR A 37 -18.83 2.23 7.41
N SER A 38 -18.31 1.72 8.54
CA SER A 38 -17.01 2.15 9.07
C SER A 38 -15.86 1.90 8.09
N SER A 39 -15.92 0.80 7.33
CA SER A 39 -14.92 0.49 6.30
C SER A 39 -14.98 1.50 5.14
N ALA A 40 -16.18 1.86 4.68
CA ALA A 40 -16.37 2.83 3.61
C ALA A 40 -15.82 4.22 3.97
N ASP A 41 -16.12 4.71 5.18
CA ASP A 41 -15.62 6.01 5.67
C ASP A 41 -14.08 6.05 5.76
N ALA A 42 -13.47 4.93 6.16
CA ALA A 42 -12.02 4.78 6.18
C ALA A 42 -11.43 4.85 4.76
N PHE A 43 -12.03 4.15 3.79
CA PHE A 43 -11.58 4.20 2.39
C PHE A 43 -11.76 5.58 1.75
N ASP A 44 -12.85 6.28 2.06
CA ASP A 44 -13.12 7.64 1.61
C ASP A 44 -12.06 8.63 2.14
N THR A 45 -11.66 8.48 3.40
CA THR A 45 -10.56 9.26 3.98
C THR A 45 -9.23 9.00 3.27
N ILE A 46 -8.91 7.74 2.99
CA ILE A 46 -7.70 7.37 2.24
C ILE A 46 -7.76 7.94 0.81
N ALA A 47 -8.91 7.84 0.14
CA ALA A 47 -9.10 8.35 -1.21
C ALA A 47 -8.84 9.87 -1.29
N ARG A 48 -9.36 10.65 -0.34
CA ARG A 48 -9.07 12.10 -0.24
C ARG A 48 -7.58 12.39 -0.10
N VAL A 49 -6.88 11.64 0.75
CA VAL A 49 -5.43 11.84 0.94
C VAL A 49 -4.67 11.52 -0.34
N MET A 50 -4.96 10.39 -0.98
CA MET A 50 -4.30 9.99 -2.23
C MET A 50 -4.63 10.96 -3.38
N ALA A 51 -5.81 11.58 -3.37
CA ALA A 51 -6.21 12.61 -4.31
C ALA A 51 -5.59 13.99 -4.02
N SER A 52 -4.86 14.19 -2.92
CA SER A 52 -4.19 15.47 -2.65
C SER A 52 -3.08 15.77 -3.67
N PRO A 53 -2.88 17.05 -4.07
CA PRO A 53 -1.71 17.47 -4.83
C PRO A 53 -0.38 17.03 -4.19
N ARG A 54 -0.32 16.93 -2.86
CA ARG A 54 0.89 16.45 -2.16
C ARG A 54 1.31 15.06 -2.62
N CYS A 55 0.36 14.15 -2.87
CA CYS A 55 0.64 12.80 -3.35
C CYS A 55 0.78 12.78 -4.86
N GLN A 56 -0.18 13.39 -5.58
CA GLN A 56 -0.24 13.33 -7.05
C GLN A 56 0.89 14.10 -7.74
N ASN A 57 1.50 15.09 -7.10
CA ASN A 57 2.59 15.87 -7.70
C ASN A 57 3.87 15.05 -7.87
N CYS A 58 4.13 14.11 -6.96
CA CYS A 58 5.22 13.17 -7.11
C CYS A 58 4.75 11.94 -7.88
N HIS A 59 3.60 11.36 -7.53
CA HIS A 59 3.07 10.19 -8.20
C HIS A 59 2.31 10.54 -9.49
N THR A 60 3.02 10.87 -10.57
CA THR A 60 2.42 11.27 -11.85
C THR A 60 2.44 10.12 -12.86
N LEU A 61 1.53 10.14 -13.84
CA LEU A 61 1.62 9.25 -15.02
C LEU A 61 2.71 9.67 -16.00
N THR A 62 3.29 10.85 -15.81
CA THR A 62 4.29 11.43 -16.68
C THR A 62 5.70 11.16 -16.18
N ASP A 63 6.71 11.41 -17.01
CA ASP A 63 8.13 11.28 -16.64
C ASP A 63 8.64 12.47 -15.81
N PHE A 64 7.80 13.48 -15.55
CA PHE A 64 8.12 14.66 -14.76
C PHE A 64 7.19 14.80 -13.54
N PRO A 65 7.70 15.31 -12.40
CA PRO A 65 6.88 15.70 -11.26
C PRO A 65 6.16 17.03 -11.53
N ARG A 66 5.13 17.29 -10.73
CA ARG A 66 4.36 18.53 -10.72
C ARG A 66 4.59 19.30 -9.42
N GLN A 67 4.16 20.55 -9.36
CA GLN A 67 4.33 21.44 -8.21
C GLN A 67 3.05 22.25 -7.99
N GLY A 68 2.80 22.61 -6.73
CA GLY A 68 1.64 23.42 -6.33
C GLY A 68 0.30 22.69 -6.42
N ASP A 69 -0.75 23.36 -5.97
CA ASP A 69 -2.12 22.81 -6.00
C ASP A 69 -2.71 22.82 -7.42
N ASP A 70 -2.23 23.71 -8.30
CA ASP A 70 -2.55 23.75 -9.73
C ASP A 70 -1.85 22.63 -10.52
N ARG A 71 -0.90 21.93 -9.89
CA ARG A 71 -0.15 20.80 -10.44
C ARG A 71 0.55 21.15 -11.75
N HIS A 72 1.12 22.35 -11.87
CA HIS A 72 1.96 22.69 -13.02
C HIS A 72 3.23 21.84 -13.03
N ARG A 73 3.93 21.76 -14.17
CA ARG A 73 5.20 21.01 -14.25
C ARG A 73 6.22 21.64 -13.30
N HIS A 74 6.97 20.81 -12.59
CA HIS A 74 8.05 21.26 -11.70
C HIS A 74 8.97 22.26 -12.41
N MET A 75 9.19 23.43 -11.80
CA MET A 75 9.81 24.61 -12.43
C MET A 75 11.19 24.36 -13.06
N PHE A 76 11.96 23.40 -12.53
CA PHE A 76 13.29 23.05 -13.04
C PHE A 76 13.26 22.05 -14.20
N HIS A 77 12.08 21.66 -14.69
CA HIS A 77 11.89 20.72 -15.80
C HIS A 77 12.63 19.38 -15.62
N VAL A 78 12.81 18.96 -14.37
CA VAL A 78 13.43 17.68 -14.01
C VAL A 78 12.59 16.51 -14.51
N LYS A 79 13.26 15.40 -14.77
CA LYS A 79 12.65 14.13 -15.17
C LYS A 79 13.15 13.02 -14.27
N ARG A 80 12.30 12.01 -14.08
CA ARG A 80 12.54 10.80 -13.28
C ARG A 80 13.77 9.99 -13.69
N GLY A 81 14.09 9.96 -14.98
CA GLY A 81 15.11 9.05 -15.53
C GLY A 81 14.72 7.56 -15.44
N PRO A 82 15.57 6.65 -15.95
CA PRO A 82 15.25 5.21 -16.00
C PRO A 82 15.26 4.49 -14.64
N ALA A 83 15.97 5.04 -13.65
CA ALA A 83 16.13 4.44 -12.32
C ALA A 83 15.23 5.07 -11.24
N ASP A 84 14.25 5.89 -11.64
CA ASP A 84 13.34 6.56 -10.70
C ASP A 84 14.02 7.56 -9.73
N ASP A 85 15.24 8.01 -10.03
CA ASP A 85 16.09 8.82 -9.13
C ASP A 85 16.59 10.15 -9.74
N GLY A 86 16.12 10.49 -10.94
CA GLY A 86 16.49 11.70 -11.67
C GLY A 86 17.14 11.41 -13.02
N ALA A 87 17.38 12.46 -13.80
CA ALA A 87 18.12 12.32 -15.06
C ALA A 87 19.63 12.18 -14.78
N ALA A 88 20.36 11.58 -15.73
CA ALA A 88 21.81 11.51 -15.64
C ALA A 88 22.43 12.92 -15.45
N GLY A 89 23.24 13.08 -14.40
CA GLY A 89 23.85 14.36 -14.03
C GLY A 89 22.96 15.30 -13.19
N LEU A 90 21.70 14.95 -12.95
CA LEU A 90 20.78 15.72 -12.11
C LEU A 90 19.86 14.78 -11.28
N PRO A 91 20.44 14.05 -10.30
CA PRO A 91 19.65 13.20 -9.42
C PRO A 91 18.76 14.06 -8.51
N CYS A 92 17.62 13.52 -8.09
CA CYS A 92 16.66 14.22 -7.22
C CYS A 92 17.29 14.64 -5.88
N SER A 93 18.25 13.86 -5.38
CA SER A 93 19.00 14.12 -4.15
C SER A 93 19.89 15.37 -4.20
N THR A 94 20.12 15.95 -5.38
CA THR A 94 20.81 17.25 -5.51
C THR A 94 20.07 18.38 -4.79
N CYS A 95 18.74 18.31 -4.72
CA CYS A 95 17.92 19.32 -4.06
C CYS A 95 17.09 18.74 -2.90
N HIS A 96 16.57 17.53 -3.05
CA HIS A 96 15.70 16.91 -2.05
C HIS A 96 16.53 16.14 -1.02
N GLY A 97 16.33 16.49 0.26
CA GLY A 97 16.87 15.75 1.39
C GLY A 97 15.82 14.83 2.01
N ARG A 98 16.17 14.13 3.10
CA ARG A 98 15.27 13.22 3.81
C ARG A 98 14.08 13.90 4.51
N SER A 99 14.19 15.21 4.75
CA SER A 99 13.16 15.99 5.42
C SER A 99 12.79 17.22 4.62
N ASN A 100 11.60 17.75 4.85
CA ASN A 100 11.16 19.02 4.27
C ASN A 100 12.15 20.12 4.68
N ASN A 101 12.60 20.90 3.70
CA ASN A 101 13.42 22.07 3.94
C ASN A 101 12.51 23.31 4.02
N ALA A 102 12.34 23.85 5.22
CA ALA A 102 11.51 25.03 5.43
C ALA A 102 12.05 26.31 4.78
N ALA A 103 13.37 26.42 4.59
CA ALA A 103 13.99 27.61 4.02
C ALA A 103 13.83 27.68 2.50
N SER A 104 13.95 26.55 1.81
CA SER A 104 13.80 26.49 0.34
C SER A 104 12.39 26.08 -0.11
N GLY A 105 11.56 25.56 0.79
CA GLY A 105 10.26 24.96 0.44
C GLY A 105 10.38 23.60 -0.27
N VAL A 106 11.59 23.07 -0.41
CA VAL A 106 11.83 21.79 -1.07
C VAL A 106 11.30 20.66 -0.17
N PRO A 107 10.39 19.79 -0.65
CA PRO A 107 9.88 18.69 0.13
C PRO A 107 10.96 17.65 0.36
N GLY A 108 10.83 16.92 1.47
CA GLY A 108 11.65 15.74 1.71
C GLY A 108 11.31 14.66 0.69
N ALA A 109 12.35 13.95 0.25
CA ALA A 109 12.22 12.71 -0.51
C ALA A 109 12.99 11.61 0.23
N ASN A 110 12.43 10.41 0.24
CA ASN A 110 13.22 9.23 0.50
C ASN A 110 14.17 8.99 -0.68
N ASP A 111 15.13 8.10 -0.45
CA ASP A 111 16.21 7.70 -1.35
C ASP A 111 15.68 7.31 -2.74
N GLU A 112 14.44 6.84 -2.78
CA GLU A 112 13.68 6.55 -3.97
C GLU A 112 12.72 7.71 -4.23
N CYS A 113 13.10 8.62 -5.13
CA CYS A 113 12.18 9.65 -5.64
C CYS A 113 11.19 9.02 -6.63
N SER A 114 10.54 7.95 -6.18
CA SER A 114 9.65 7.07 -6.92
C SER A 114 8.39 7.84 -7.24
N SER A 115 8.50 8.66 -8.26
CA SER A 115 7.38 9.33 -8.88
C SER A 115 6.52 8.29 -9.65
N ARG A 116 6.63 6.99 -9.33
CA ARG A 116 6.14 5.84 -10.11
C ARG A 116 4.76 6.14 -10.69
N PRO A 117 4.49 5.72 -11.94
CA PRO A 117 3.17 5.88 -12.52
C PRO A 117 2.14 5.29 -11.58
N SER A 118 1.40 6.18 -10.92
CA SER A 118 0.34 5.74 -10.02
C SER A 118 -0.86 5.40 -10.87
N PRO A 119 -1.35 4.15 -10.83
CA PRO A 119 -2.57 3.79 -11.54
C PRO A 119 -3.74 4.69 -11.10
N TRP A 120 -3.67 5.23 -9.89
CA TRP A 120 -4.67 6.11 -9.26
C TRP A 120 -4.83 7.49 -9.89
N VAL A 121 -3.83 7.99 -10.65
CA VAL A 121 -3.95 9.31 -11.28
C VAL A 121 -4.87 9.19 -12.48
N GLY A 122 -6.11 9.67 -12.34
CA GLY A 122 -7.10 9.70 -13.42
C GLY A 122 -8.00 8.46 -13.49
N THR A 123 -7.72 7.39 -12.74
CA THR A 123 -8.73 6.36 -12.50
C THR A 123 -9.62 6.80 -11.34
N ALA A 124 -10.88 7.13 -11.62
CA ALA A 124 -11.90 6.98 -10.58
C ALA A 124 -11.80 5.55 -10.06
N PHE A 125 -11.67 5.36 -8.74
CA PHE A 125 -11.67 4.04 -8.11
C PHE A 125 -12.83 3.21 -8.70
N PRO A 126 -12.57 2.24 -9.59
CA PRO A 126 -13.65 1.51 -10.21
C PRO A 126 -14.25 0.63 -9.11
N ASN A 127 -15.46 1.00 -8.67
CA ASN A 127 -16.26 0.46 -7.55
C ASN A 127 -16.34 1.27 -6.24
N MET A 128 -15.87 2.51 -6.19
CA MET A 128 -16.30 3.44 -5.13
C MET A 128 -17.21 4.48 -5.78
N SER A 129 -18.51 4.18 -5.84
CA SER A 129 -19.52 5.19 -6.11
C SER A 129 -19.45 6.24 -5.00
N PHE A 130 -18.63 7.27 -5.21
CA PHE A 130 -18.76 8.53 -4.50
C PHE A 130 -20.06 9.15 -5.01
N ALA A 131 -21.15 8.86 -4.32
CA ALA A 131 -22.38 9.58 -4.48
C ALA A 131 -22.06 11.07 -4.26
N ASN A 132 -22.28 11.85 -5.32
CA ASN A 132 -22.27 13.29 -5.27
C ASN A 132 -23.41 13.74 -4.34
N THR A 133 -23.07 14.11 -3.11
CA THR A 133 -23.85 14.96 -2.21
C THR A 133 -22.91 15.81 -1.38
#